data_AF-A0A939VUE7-F1
#
_entry.id   AF-A0A939VUE7-F1
#
_cell.length_a   1.000
_cell.length_b   1.000
_cell.length_c   1.000
_cell.angle_alpha   90.00
_cell.angle_beta   90.00
_cell.angle_gamma   90.00
#
_symmetry.space_group_name_H-M   'P 1'
#
loop_
_entity.id
_entity.type
_entity.pdbx_description
1 polymer ?
#
loop_
_entity_poly.entity_id
_entity_poly.type
_entity_poly.pdbx_seq_one_letter_code
_entity_poly.pdbx_strand_id
1 'polypeptide(L)'
;MTVDETPDFADSHRDEILCLTGRNLVPVQLDPEWFMIPGMPKDGWMTRVPARNRIRFQLTPNLDLDTLTGKTGKIGDEAVLYNRFFAPADGIGLIGIGVDWWFEAAVAGQRTGSTRKNGNEDMVFDPENHPFYIPVEKGKNLLAVRVRRGGASWRFTCAPLSFRMIPFPAVMQGPWLTHPDADGISIRFFTAGK
;
A
#
# COMPACT_ATOMS: atom_id res chain seq x y z
N MET A 1 23.35 1.68 9.70
CA MET A 1 22.10 1.03 9.28
C MET A 1 21.93 1.38 7.81
N THR A 2 22.37 0.49 6.91
CA THR A 2 22.30 0.73 5.47
C THR A 2 20.83 0.71 5.06
N VAL A 3 20.34 1.86 4.60
CA VAL A 3 19.03 1.93 3.95
C VAL A 3 19.21 1.18 2.64
N ASP A 4 18.50 0.08 2.49
CA ASP A 4 18.44 -0.70 1.25
C ASP A 4 17.90 0.23 0.15
N GLU A 5 18.80 0.65 -0.75
CA GLU A 5 18.63 1.68 -1.79
C GLU A 5 17.76 1.23 -2.97
N THR A 6 17.10 0.06 -2.85
CA THR A 6 16.20 -0.42 -3.89
C THR A 6 14.96 0.49 -3.93
N PRO A 7 14.68 1.19 -5.05
CA PRO A 7 13.54 2.07 -5.16
C PRO A 7 12.23 1.27 -5.03
N ASP A 8 11.24 1.88 -4.39
CA ASP A 8 9.92 1.26 -4.26
C ASP A 8 9.30 1.10 -5.66
N PHE A 9 8.36 0.15 -5.79
CA PHE A 9 7.67 -0.14 -7.06
C PHE A 9 7.10 1.12 -7.71
N ALA A 10 6.49 2.00 -6.92
CA ALA A 10 5.88 3.23 -7.38
C ALA A 10 6.88 4.20 -8.03
N ASP A 11 8.09 4.30 -7.48
CA ASP A 11 9.15 5.15 -8.03
C ASP A 11 9.69 4.56 -9.34
N SER A 12 9.82 3.22 -9.38
CA SER A 12 10.33 2.50 -10.55
C SER A 12 9.36 2.48 -11.73
N HIS A 13 8.05 2.61 -11.47
CA HIS A 13 6.97 2.52 -12.48
C HIS A 13 6.14 3.81 -12.55
N ARG A 14 6.74 4.94 -12.16
CA ARG A 14 6.04 6.23 -12.02
C ARG A 14 5.26 6.63 -13.29
N ASP A 15 5.90 6.53 -14.46
CA ASP A 15 5.28 6.95 -15.72
C ASP A 15 4.09 6.06 -16.10
N GLU A 16 4.20 4.75 -15.89
CA GLU A 16 3.11 3.81 -16.10
C GLU A 16 1.95 4.11 -15.15
N ILE A 17 2.24 4.32 -13.87
CA ILE A 17 1.25 4.64 -12.83
C ILE A 17 0.49 5.94 -13.13
N LEU A 18 1.19 6.97 -13.62
CA LEU A 18 0.57 8.24 -13.99
C LEU A 18 -0.43 8.12 -15.16
N CYS A 19 -0.28 7.09 -16.00
CA CYS A 19 -1.17 6.81 -17.11
C CYS A 19 -2.30 5.82 -16.75
N LEU A 20 -2.32 5.26 -15.53
CA LEU A 20 -3.36 4.31 -15.13
C LEU A 20 -4.73 4.98 -15.05
N THR A 21 -5.70 4.33 -15.67
CA THR A 21 -7.13 4.57 -15.42
C THR A 21 -7.73 3.34 -14.73
N GLY A 22 -8.97 3.45 -14.24
CA GLY A 22 -9.65 2.32 -13.61
C GLY A 22 -9.83 1.09 -14.52
N ARG A 23 -9.71 1.23 -15.84
CA ARG A 23 -9.72 0.11 -16.79
C ARG A 23 -8.37 -0.61 -16.92
N ASN A 24 -7.29 0.03 -16.49
CA ASN A 24 -5.94 -0.50 -16.55
C ASN A 24 -5.56 -1.29 -15.30
N LEU A 25 -6.33 -1.16 -14.20
CA LEU A 25 -6.07 -1.90 -12.99
C LEU A 25 -6.54 -3.34 -13.10
N VAL A 26 -5.65 -4.25 -12.72
CA VAL A 26 -5.96 -5.66 -12.59
C VAL A 26 -6.65 -5.89 -11.24
N PRO A 27 -7.83 -6.56 -11.22
CA PRO A 27 -8.50 -6.91 -9.98
C PRO A 27 -7.62 -7.80 -9.09
N VAL A 28 -7.51 -7.44 -7.81
CA VAL A 28 -6.81 -8.22 -6.78
C VAL A 28 -7.83 -8.94 -5.93
N GLN A 29 -7.70 -10.27 -5.83
CA GLN A 29 -8.52 -11.09 -4.95
C GLN A 29 -7.68 -11.65 -3.80
N LEU A 30 -7.75 -11.02 -2.63
CA LEU A 30 -7.09 -11.51 -1.42
C LEU A 30 -7.68 -12.86 -0.98
N ASP A 31 -6.82 -13.75 -0.49
CA ASP A 31 -7.28 -14.99 0.14
C ASP A 31 -7.90 -14.65 1.52
N PRO A 32 -9.04 -15.24 1.90
CA PRO A 32 -9.57 -15.09 3.25
C PRO A 32 -8.60 -15.56 4.34
N GLU A 33 -7.76 -16.56 4.06
CA GLU A 33 -6.75 -17.08 4.98
C GLU A 33 -5.44 -16.28 4.90
N TRP A 34 -5.02 -15.75 6.04
CA TRP A 34 -3.75 -15.08 6.24
C TRP A 34 -2.84 -15.87 7.17
N PHE A 35 -1.53 -15.60 7.06
CA PHE A 35 -0.53 -16.12 7.98
C PHE A 35 0.23 -14.99 8.66
N MET A 36 0.38 -15.07 9.97
CA MET A 36 1.28 -14.21 10.74
C MET A 36 2.50 -15.00 11.21
N ILE A 37 3.66 -14.38 11.11
CA ILE A 37 4.91 -14.82 11.75
C ILE A 37 5.32 -13.73 12.76
N PRO A 38 5.18 -13.96 14.07
CA PRO A 38 5.62 -13.00 15.08
C PRO A 38 7.14 -12.85 15.12
N GLY A 39 7.60 -11.65 15.47
CA GLY A 39 9.00 -11.29 15.64
C GLY A 39 9.59 -10.57 14.43
N MET A 40 10.86 -10.19 14.57
CA MET A 40 11.62 -9.54 13.52
C MET A 40 11.62 -10.38 12.23
N PRO A 41 11.44 -9.75 11.05
CA PRO A 41 11.55 -10.45 9.78
C PRO A 41 12.94 -11.08 9.64
N LYS A 42 12.97 -12.29 9.07
CA LYS A 42 14.20 -12.97 8.68
C LYS A 42 14.49 -12.73 7.20
N ASP A 43 15.68 -13.15 6.76
CA ASP A 43 16.07 -13.04 5.36
C ASP A 43 15.08 -13.77 4.42
N GLY A 44 14.67 -13.05 3.37
CA GLY A 44 13.70 -13.53 2.39
C GLY A 44 12.24 -13.42 2.84
N TRP A 45 11.92 -12.64 3.87
CA TRP A 45 10.52 -12.43 4.30
C TRP A 45 9.63 -11.85 3.20
N MET A 46 10.17 -11.15 2.21
CA MET A 46 9.38 -10.59 1.10
C MET A 46 9.04 -11.62 0.01
N THR A 47 9.77 -12.73 -0.08
CA THR A 47 9.68 -13.68 -1.21
C THR A 47 9.08 -15.03 -0.83
N ARG A 48 9.04 -15.38 0.46
CA ARG A 48 8.54 -16.69 0.90
C ARG A 48 7.87 -16.64 2.27
N VAL A 49 6.83 -17.45 2.43
CA VAL A 49 6.20 -17.70 3.74
C VAL A 49 7.03 -18.73 4.53
N PRO A 50 7.59 -18.40 5.70
CA PRO A 50 8.38 -19.33 6.53
C PRO A 50 7.58 -20.58 6.91
N ALA A 51 8.15 -21.80 6.87
CA ALA A 51 7.39 -23.05 7.08
C ALA A 51 6.89 -23.30 8.52
N ARG A 52 7.50 -22.67 9.53
CA ARG A 52 7.22 -22.90 10.95
C ARG A 52 6.71 -21.62 11.61
N ASN A 53 6.10 -21.74 12.79
CA ASN A 53 5.61 -20.63 13.63
C ASN A 53 4.54 -19.75 12.96
N ARG A 54 3.71 -20.35 12.09
CA ARG A 54 2.59 -19.68 11.43
C ARG A 54 1.39 -19.63 12.35
N ILE A 55 0.87 -18.43 12.60
CA ILE A 55 -0.45 -18.23 13.17
C ILE A 55 -1.40 -17.95 12.01
N ARG A 56 -2.40 -18.81 11.82
CA ARG A 56 -3.43 -18.61 10.80
C ARG A 56 -4.52 -17.72 11.34
N PHE A 57 -5.02 -16.80 10.52
CA PHE A 57 -6.14 -15.95 10.88
C PHE A 57 -6.94 -15.56 9.64
N GLN A 58 -8.16 -15.09 9.86
CA GLN A 58 -8.95 -14.43 8.82
C GLN A 58 -8.97 -12.94 9.12
N LEU A 59 -8.87 -12.12 8.08
CA LEU A 59 -8.88 -10.68 8.24
C LEU A 59 -10.29 -10.20 8.60
N THR A 60 -10.39 -9.41 9.67
CA THR A 60 -11.63 -8.76 10.12
C THR A 60 -11.41 -7.26 10.17
N PRO A 61 -12.47 -6.42 10.01
CA PRO A 61 -12.32 -4.96 9.95
C PRO A 61 -11.58 -4.31 11.15
N ASN A 62 -11.62 -4.92 12.33
CA ASN A 62 -10.98 -4.42 13.55
C ASN A 62 -9.96 -5.41 14.13
N LEU A 63 -9.22 -6.13 13.27
CA LEU A 63 -8.24 -7.12 13.74
C LEU A 63 -7.13 -6.44 14.55
N ASP A 64 -6.98 -6.87 15.81
CA ASP A 64 -5.84 -6.54 16.66
C ASP A 64 -4.91 -7.76 16.75
N LEU A 65 -3.67 -7.61 16.30
CA LEU A 65 -2.69 -8.68 16.25
C LEU A 65 -2.26 -9.17 17.64
N ASP A 66 -2.43 -8.36 18.69
CA ASP A 66 -2.19 -8.80 20.08
C ASP A 66 -3.08 -10.01 20.42
N THR A 67 -4.33 -10.03 19.92
CA THR A 67 -5.27 -11.14 20.14
C THR A 67 -4.81 -12.45 19.51
N LEU A 68 -4.11 -12.38 18.37
CA LEU A 68 -3.58 -13.55 17.68
C LEU A 68 -2.39 -14.16 18.41
N THR A 69 -1.64 -13.36 19.16
CA THR A 69 -0.51 -13.85 19.98
C THR A 69 -0.92 -14.28 21.38
N GLY A 70 -2.17 -13.99 21.78
CA GLY A 70 -2.71 -14.31 23.11
C GLY A 70 -2.17 -13.43 24.24
N LYS A 71 -1.45 -12.35 23.93
CA LYS A 71 -0.90 -11.40 24.90
C LYS A 71 -0.74 -10.02 24.27
N THR A 72 -0.73 -8.99 25.08
CA THR A 72 -0.38 -7.64 24.64
C THR A 72 1.13 -7.56 24.38
N GLY A 73 1.51 -7.23 23.15
CA GLY A 73 2.90 -6.99 22.76
C GLY A 73 3.46 -5.71 23.36
N LYS A 74 4.77 -5.55 23.27
CA LYS A 74 5.48 -4.31 23.62
C LYS A 74 5.46 -3.36 22.42
N ILE A 75 5.56 -2.05 22.69
CA ILE A 75 5.75 -1.06 21.64
C ILE A 75 6.98 -1.44 20.82
N GLY A 76 6.80 -1.50 19.50
CA GLY A 76 7.86 -1.90 18.59
C GLY A 76 8.05 -3.40 18.39
N ASP A 77 7.23 -4.26 19.02
CA ASP A 77 7.13 -5.65 18.59
C ASP A 77 6.75 -5.70 17.10
N GLU A 78 7.33 -6.65 16.38
CA GLU A 78 7.15 -6.78 14.94
C GLU A 78 6.54 -8.13 14.57
N ALA A 79 5.93 -8.19 13.40
CA ALA A 79 5.47 -9.41 12.77
C ALA A 79 5.49 -9.24 11.25
N VAL A 80 5.41 -10.37 10.54
CA VAL A 80 5.15 -10.38 9.10
C VAL A 80 3.85 -11.10 8.83
N LEU A 81 2.95 -10.43 8.13
CA LEU A 81 1.66 -10.93 7.66
C LEU A 81 1.81 -11.33 6.20
N TYR A 82 1.23 -12.47 5.82
CA TYR A 82 1.29 -13.00 4.47
C TYR A 82 -0.11 -13.29 3.95
N ASN A 83 -0.36 -12.91 2.70
CA ASN A 83 -1.53 -13.30 1.94
C ASN A 83 -1.11 -13.82 0.57
N ARG A 84 -1.80 -14.87 0.10
CA ARG A 84 -1.63 -15.38 -1.26
C ARG A 84 -2.81 -14.97 -2.11
N PHE A 85 -2.71 -13.83 -2.76
CA PHE A 85 -3.81 -13.31 -3.55
C PHE A 85 -3.78 -13.83 -4.99
N PHE A 86 -4.92 -13.77 -5.66
CA PHE A 86 -5.07 -14.10 -7.07
C PHE A 86 -5.26 -12.84 -7.92
N ALA A 87 -4.67 -12.85 -9.12
CA ALA A 87 -4.91 -11.86 -10.16
C ALA A 87 -5.24 -12.57 -11.50
N PRO A 88 -6.22 -12.10 -12.28
CA PRO A 88 -6.63 -12.76 -13.52
C PRO A 88 -5.68 -12.52 -14.71
N ALA A 89 -4.79 -11.54 -14.62
CA ALA A 89 -3.85 -11.13 -15.66
C ALA A 89 -2.60 -10.50 -15.03
N ASP A 90 -1.56 -10.32 -15.84
CA ASP A 90 -0.38 -9.53 -15.47
C ASP A 90 -0.74 -8.04 -15.50
N GLY A 91 -0.15 -7.23 -14.62
CA GLY A 91 -0.29 -5.77 -14.64
C GLY A 91 -0.13 -5.11 -13.27
N ILE A 92 -0.91 -4.05 -13.03
CA ILE A 92 -0.88 -3.27 -11.79
C ILE A 92 -2.20 -3.42 -11.04
N GLY A 93 -2.12 -3.84 -9.79
CA GLY A 93 -3.23 -3.84 -8.84
C GLY A 93 -3.21 -2.61 -7.92
N LEU A 94 -4.33 -2.33 -7.26
CA LEU A 94 -4.44 -1.31 -6.22
C LEU A 94 -4.99 -1.95 -4.95
N ILE A 95 -4.23 -1.82 -3.87
CA ILE A 95 -4.65 -2.26 -2.54
C ILE A 95 -4.45 -1.13 -1.54
N GLY A 96 -5.08 -1.30 -0.39
CA GLY A 96 -5.01 -0.38 0.72
C GLY A 96 -4.65 -1.10 2.00
N ILE A 97 -3.91 -0.43 2.87
CA ILE A 97 -3.57 -0.92 4.22
C ILE A 97 -3.89 0.15 5.25
N GLY A 98 -4.53 -0.27 6.34
CA GLY A 98 -4.65 0.53 7.56
C GLY A 98 -3.92 -0.18 8.70
N VAL A 99 -3.07 0.56 9.43
CA VAL A 99 -2.34 0.01 10.58
C VAL A 99 -2.31 0.99 11.74
N ASP A 100 -2.16 0.45 12.96
CA ASP A 100 -1.65 1.26 14.06
C ASP A 100 -0.13 1.40 13.95
N TRP A 101 0.27 2.59 13.50
CA TRP A 101 1.62 3.11 13.41
C TRP A 101 2.41 2.79 12.14
N TRP A 102 2.76 1.53 11.88
CA TRP A 102 3.80 1.26 10.89
C TRP A 102 3.62 -0.03 10.09
N PHE A 103 3.85 0.07 8.78
CA PHE A 103 4.00 -1.08 7.89
C PHE A 103 5.05 -0.88 6.79
N GLU A 104 5.47 -2.00 6.22
CA GLU A 104 6.21 -2.11 4.96
C GLU A 104 5.66 -3.32 4.19
N ALA A 105 5.13 -3.06 3.01
CA ALA A 105 4.53 -4.05 2.13
C ALA A 105 5.45 -4.37 0.96
N ALA A 106 5.48 -5.64 0.59
CA ALA A 106 6.17 -6.13 -0.59
C ALA A 106 5.32 -7.16 -1.32
N VAL A 107 5.42 -7.16 -2.65
CA VAL A 107 4.84 -8.17 -3.51
C VAL A 107 5.94 -8.81 -4.33
N ALA A 108 5.98 -10.14 -4.34
CA ALA A 108 6.99 -10.92 -5.08
C ALA A 108 8.45 -10.51 -4.82
N GLY A 109 8.77 -10.02 -3.61
CA GLY A 109 10.13 -9.58 -3.27
C GLY A 109 10.43 -8.10 -3.52
N GLN A 110 9.54 -7.36 -4.18
CA GLN A 110 9.69 -5.93 -4.41
C GLN A 110 8.87 -5.13 -3.40
N ARG A 111 9.44 -4.08 -2.81
CA ARG A 111 8.71 -3.15 -1.94
C ARG A 111 7.70 -2.35 -2.74
N THR A 112 6.49 -2.20 -2.20
CA THR A 112 5.37 -1.55 -2.91
C THR A 112 4.71 -0.42 -2.13
N GLY A 113 4.84 -0.40 -0.80
CA GLY A 113 4.25 0.64 0.04
C GLY A 113 4.82 0.60 1.45
N SER A 114 4.96 1.76 2.09
CA SER A 114 5.60 1.86 3.40
C SER A 114 5.20 3.14 4.12
N THR A 115 5.03 3.04 5.43
CA THR A 115 4.90 4.20 6.33
C THR A 115 6.17 4.43 7.15
N ARG A 116 7.33 3.86 6.77
CA ARG A 116 8.62 4.01 7.51
C ARG A 116 9.04 5.43 7.79
N LYS A 117 8.82 6.32 6.83
CA LYS A 117 9.40 7.65 6.89
C LYS A 117 8.73 8.50 7.96
N ASN A 118 7.40 8.42 8.03
CA ASN A 118 6.59 9.34 8.84
C ASN A 118 5.65 8.64 9.84
N GLY A 119 5.51 7.31 9.76
CA GLY A 119 4.43 6.58 10.45
C GLY A 119 3.09 6.71 9.74
N ASN A 120 2.02 6.27 10.39
CA ASN A 120 0.67 6.23 9.82
C ASN A 120 0.08 7.63 9.58
N GLU A 121 0.54 8.66 10.31
CA GLU A 121 0.09 10.07 10.32
C GLU A 121 -1.44 10.32 10.48
N ASP A 122 -2.24 9.25 10.47
CA ASP A 122 -3.68 9.22 10.64
C ASP A 122 -4.05 8.26 11.79
N MET A 123 -5.15 8.56 12.49
CA MET A 123 -5.71 7.73 13.56
C MET A 123 -6.76 6.74 13.03
N VAL A 124 -7.12 6.81 11.75
CA VAL A 124 -8.11 5.95 11.10
C VAL A 124 -7.47 4.62 10.67
N PHE A 125 -8.12 3.51 11.05
CA PHE A 125 -7.72 2.15 10.69
C PHE A 125 -8.59 1.62 9.54
N ASP A 126 -8.40 2.19 8.35
CA ASP A 126 -9.17 1.83 7.16
C ASP A 126 -8.23 1.47 5.99
N PRO A 127 -8.55 0.48 5.14
CA PRO A 127 -7.76 0.20 3.95
C PRO A 127 -7.58 1.41 3.02
N GLU A 128 -8.55 2.33 2.94
CA GLU A 128 -8.43 3.56 2.14
C GLU A 128 -7.42 4.56 2.71
N ASN A 129 -6.85 4.33 3.91
CA ASN A 129 -5.88 5.23 4.54
C ASN A 129 -4.56 5.29 3.75
N HIS A 130 -3.96 4.13 3.45
CA HIS A 130 -2.72 4.04 2.66
C HIS A 130 -2.97 3.23 1.39
N PRO A 131 -3.54 3.83 0.33
CA PRO A 131 -3.65 3.21 -0.98
C PRO A 131 -2.27 3.18 -1.67
N PHE A 132 -1.89 2.04 -2.23
CA PHE A 132 -0.67 1.93 -3.03
C PHE A 132 -0.82 0.88 -4.15
N TYR A 133 -0.05 1.10 -5.22
CA TYR A 133 -0.03 0.23 -6.38
C TYR A 133 0.92 -0.96 -6.15
N ILE A 134 0.53 -2.13 -6.66
CA ILE A 134 1.32 -3.35 -6.57
C ILE A 134 1.49 -3.98 -7.96
N PRO A 135 2.65 -4.57 -8.27
CA PRO A 135 2.79 -5.44 -9.43
C PRO A 135 1.98 -6.72 -9.17
N VAL A 136 1.33 -7.23 -10.21
CA VAL A 136 0.64 -8.52 -10.16
C VAL A 136 0.98 -9.37 -11.37
N GLU A 137 1.21 -10.65 -11.13
CA GLU A 137 1.30 -11.67 -12.17
C GLU A 137 0.00 -12.47 -12.23
N LYS A 138 -0.37 -12.94 -13.42
CA LYS A 138 -1.52 -13.81 -13.62
C LYS A 138 -1.36 -15.06 -12.76
N GLY A 139 -2.40 -15.34 -11.98
CA GLY A 139 -2.41 -16.47 -11.06
C GLY A 139 -2.14 -16.03 -9.63
N LYS A 140 -1.32 -16.81 -8.92
CA LYS A 140 -1.10 -16.64 -7.48
C LYS A 140 0.12 -15.77 -7.23
N ASN A 141 -0.08 -14.74 -6.40
CA ASN A 141 0.96 -13.83 -5.97
C ASN A 141 1.16 -13.94 -4.46
N LEU A 142 2.26 -13.38 -3.95
CA LEU A 142 2.54 -13.30 -2.52
C LEU A 142 2.62 -11.84 -2.10
N LEU A 143 1.71 -11.43 -1.22
CA LEU A 143 1.80 -10.20 -0.45
C LEU A 143 2.45 -10.53 0.91
N ALA A 144 3.52 -9.81 1.24
CA ALA A 144 4.15 -9.83 2.55
C ALA A 144 4.11 -8.43 3.16
N VAL A 145 3.57 -8.30 4.37
CA VAL A 145 3.45 -7.04 5.09
C VAL A 145 4.14 -7.17 6.42
N ARG A 146 5.26 -6.48 6.58
CA ARG A 146 5.89 -6.30 7.88
C ARG A 146 5.13 -5.21 8.63
N VAL A 147 4.79 -5.48 9.88
CA VAL A 147 4.07 -4.55 10.77
C VAL A 147 4.82 -4.39 12.08
N ARG A 148 4.68 -3.23 12.70
CA ARG A 148 5.34 -2.90 13.97
C ARG A 148 4.31 -2.26 14.89
N ARG A 149 4.18 -2.81 16.09
CA ARG A 149 3.18 -2.42 17.07
C ARG A 149 3.36 -0.96 17.48
N GLY A 150 2.27 -0.20 17.41
CA GLY A 150 2.17 1.17 17.90
C GLY A 150 2.10 1.28 19.42
N GLY A 151 1.90 2.51 19.91
CA GLY A 151 1.76 2.78 21.34
C GLY A 151 0.48 2.21 21.93
N ALA A 152 -0.64 2.42 21.24
CA ALA A 152 -1.97 2.07 21.73
C ALA A 152 -2.35 0.62 21.41
N SER A 153 -2.26 0.21 20.15
CA SER A 153 -2.72 -1.10 19.68
C SER A 153 -1.81 -1.69 18.60
N TRP A 154 -2.16 -2.89 18.13
CA TRP A 154 -1.53 -3.51 16.98
C TRP A 154 -2.55 -3.84 15.88
N ARG A 155 -3.33 -2.84 15.48
CA ARG A 155 -4.39 -3.02 14.47
C ARG A 155 -3.83 -3.16 13.07
N PHE A 156 -4.51 -4.00 12.29
CA PHE A 156 -4.20 -4.23 10.88
C PHE A 156 -5.48 -4.47 10.07
N THR A 157 -5.58 -3.82 8.92
CA THR A 157 -6.60 -4.08 7.91
C THR A 157 -5.99 -3.92 6.51
N CYS A 158 -6.55 -4.62 5.53
CA CYS A 158 -6.11 -4.60 4.15
C CYS A 158 -7.27 -4.98 3.22
N ALA A 159 -7.40 -4.28 2.10
CA ALA A 159 -8.41 -4.59 1.09
C ALA A 159 -7.94 -4.20 -0.32
N PRO A 160 -8.42 -4.88 -1.38
CA PRO A 160 -8.40 -4.34 -2.72
C PRO A 160 -9.23 -3.05 -2.76
N LEU A 161 -8.73 -2.05 -3.46
CA LEU A 161 -9.45 -0.79 -3.62
C LEU A 161 -9.93 -0.62 -5.05
N SER A 162 -11.03 0.10 -5.21
CA SER A 162 -11.46 0.57 -6.53
C SER A 162 -10.69 1.82 -6.91
N PHE A 163 -10.24 1.92 -8.16
CA PHE A 163 -9.66 3.15 -8.66
C PHE A 163 -10.64 4.31 -8.49
N ARG A 164 -10.21 5.36 -7.79
CA ARG A 164 -10.91 6.63 -7.75
C ARG A 164 -10.06 7.65 -8.50
N MET A 165 -10.60 8.22 -9.58
CA MET A 165 -10.02 9.47 -10.08
C MET A 165 -10.15 10.50 -8.97
N ILE A 166 -9.03 11.10 -8.57
CA ILE A 166 -9.10 12.39 -7.89
C ILE A 166 -9.88 13.29 -8.84
N PRO A 167 -10.98 13.93 -8.43
CA PRO A 167 -11.64 14.89 -9.28
C PRO A 167 -10.58 15.93 -9.66
N PHE A 168 -10.16 15.93 -10.92
CA PHE A 168 -9.30 16.99 -11.41
C PHE A 168 -10.02 18.29 -11.06
N PRO A 169 -9.33 19.27 -10.46
CA PRO A 169 -9.95 20.55 -10.21
C PRO A 169 -10.49 21.05 -11.55
N ALA A 170 -11.81 21.19 -11.65
CA ALA A 170 -12.43 21.68 -12.86
C ALA A 170 -11.87 23.08 -13.11
N VAL A 171 -11.40 23.32 -14.33
CA VAL A 171 -11.09 24.67 -14.76
C VAL A 171 -12.42 25.43 -14.77
N MET A 172 -12.58 26.37 -13.84
CA MET A 172 -13.81 27.15 -13.71
C MET A 172 -13.87 28.25 -14.77
N GLN A 173 -12.70 28.75 -15.19
CA GLN A 173 -12.58 29.84 -16.16
C GLN A 173 -11.18 29.82 -16.82
N GLY A 174 -11.13 30.04 -18.13
CA GLY A 174 -9.91 29.92 -18.95
C GLY A 174 -9.79 28.55 -19.65
N PRO A 175 -8.65 28.21 -20.28
CA PRO A 175 -7.39 28.95 -20.28
C PRO A 175 -7.41 30.18 -21.19
N TRP A 176 -6.86 31.28 -20.70
CA TRP A 176 -6.62 32.48 -21.51
C TRP A 176 -5.14 32.58 -21.83
N LEU A 177 -4.83 32.74 -23.11
CA LEU A 177 -3.50 33.16 -23.56
C LEU A 177 -3.43 34.67 -23.42
N THR A 178 -2.46 35.17 -22.65
CA THR A 178 -2.23 36.61 -22.49
C THR A 178 -0.76 36.93 -22.75
N HIS A 179 -0.50 38.08 -23.38
CA HIS A 179 0.84 38.54 -23.81
C HIS A 179 1.62 37.55 -24.70
N PRO A 180 1.27 37.41 -25.98
CA PRO A 180 2.17 36.79 -26.96
C PRO A 180 3.25 37.82 -27.37
N ASP A 181 4.33 37.92 -26.59
CA ASP A 181 5.55 38.58 -27.08
C ASP A 181 6.42 37.53 -27.80
N ALA A 182 7.41 37.97 -28.59
CA ALA A 182 8.19 37.10 -29.48
C ALA A 182 8.88 35.90 -28.78
N ASP A 183 9.09 35.97 -27.47
CA ASP A 183 9.87 35.00 -26.70
C ASP A 183 9.10 34.34 -25.53
N GLY A 184 7.77 34.51 -25.43
CA GLY A 184 7.03 33.88 -24.33
C GLY A 184 5.51 33.93 -24.43
N ILE A 185 4.88 32.93 -23.82
CA ILE A 185 3.42 32.82 -23.67
C ILE A 185 3.10 32.61 -22.20
N SER A 186 2.15 33.38 -21.67
CA SER A 186 1.56 33.14 -20.35
C SER A 186 0.18 32.48 -20.48
N ILE A 187 -0.01 31.36 -19.79
CA ILE A 187 -1.30 30.66 -19.68
C ILE A 187 -1.86 30.93 -18.27
N ARG A 188 -3.07 31.49 -18.19
CA ARG A 188 -3.80 31.65 -16.91
C ARG A 188 -5.12 30.88 -16.93
N PHE A 189 -5.41 30.17 -15.86
CA PHE A 189 -6.69 29.55 -15.61
C PHE A 189 -6.98 29.52 -14.10
N PHE A 190 -8.25 29.48 -13.75
CA PHE A 190 -8.71 29.33 -12.37
C PHE A 190 -9.20 27.90 -12.14
N THR A 191 -8.72 27.28 -11.08
CA THR A 191 -9.11 25.95 -10.63
C THR A 191 -10.06 26.05 -9.45
N ALA A 192 -11.05 25.15 -9.36
CA ALA A 192 -11.98 25.04 -8.23
C ALA A 192 -11.36 24.46 -6.94
N GLY A 193 -10.05 24.57 -6.74
CA GLY A 193 -9.34 23.90 -5.64
C GLY A 193 -9.80 24.36 -4.26
N LYS A 194 -10.00 23.38 -3.36
CA LYS A 194 -9.97 23.56 -1.91
C LYS A 194 -8.54 23.42 -1.42
#